data_AF-A0ABD1LAD8-F1
#
_entry.id   AF-A0ABD1LAD8-F1
#
_cell.length_a   1.000
_cell.length_b   1.000
_cell.length_c   1.000
_cell.angle_alpha   90.00
_cell.angle_beta   90.00
_cell.angle_gamma   90.00
#
_symmetry.space_group_name_H-M   'P 1'
#
loop_
_entity.id
_entity.type
_entity.pdbx_description
1 polymer ?
#
loop_
_entity_poly.entity_id
_entity_poly.type
_entity_poly.pdbx_seq_one_letter_code
_entity_poly.pdbx_strand_id
1 'polypeptide(L)'
;MFSLESTKSRVKLIFGLNALTGKKNTVEDKLNWVGNWNPKNAISLMKRPKVIGPGGFYGKEWFQSFLLNVAPGVVDGVTHHIYNLGAGVDKDLINKIQDPFYLSQVAETFKSVAQAVKEFTPWAAPWVGEAGGAYNSGSKDPGVTVLLINMSNSITFNVSLVDDMNLYPILKTVPGRGQKTMREEYHLTPKDGNIQSDVVLLNGTPLQLTKSLDIPKMKPQLVDASFPITTKPDSIIFIRVERFNALTCG
;
A
#
# COMPACT_ATOMS: atom_id res chain seq x y z
N MET A 1 -17.94 5.65 17.75
CA MET A 1 -18.48 4.52 16.99
C MET A 1 -19.96 4.43 17.32
N PHE A 2 -20.84 4.42 16.33
CA PHE A 2 -22.29 4.28 16.56
C PHE A 2 -22.78 3.05 15.80
N SER A 3 -23.65 2.26 16.44
CA SER A 3 -24.28 1.08 15.86
C SER A 3 -25.76 1.36 15.76
N LEU A 4 -26.32 1.25 14.55
CA LEU A 4 -27.76 1.28 14.32
C LEU A 4 -28.20 -0.12 13.94
N GLU A 5 -29.21 -0.63 14.65
CA GLU A 5 -29.77 -1.95 14.44
C GLU A 5 -31.19 -1.80 13.88
N SER A 6 -31.41 -2.29 12.66
CA SER A 6 -32.73 -2.34 12.04
C SER A 6 -33.45 -3.62 12.46
N THR A 7 -34.54 -3.46 13.22
CA THR A 7 -35.36 -4.59 13.70
C THR A 7 -36.06 -5.36 12.57
N LYS A 8 -36.15 -4.78 11.36
CA LYS A 8 -36.76 -5.44 10.19
C LYS A 8 -35.79 -6.23 9.32
N SER A 9 -34.50 -5.89 9.29
CA SER A 9 -33.55 -6.50 8.35
C SER A 9 -32.40 -7.27 9.01
N ARG A 10 -32.27 -7.24 10.35
CA ARG A 10 -31.14 -7.85 11.10
C ARG A 10 -29.74 -7.45 10.58
N VAL A 11 -29.67 -6.35 9.81
CA VAL A 11 -28.40 -5.80 9.32
C VAL A 11 -27.87 -4.85 10.39
N LYS A 12 -26.68 -5.17 10.90
CA LYS A 12 -25.92 -4.30 11.81
C LYS A 12 -24.99 -3.44 10.97
N LEU A 13 -25.35 -2.17 10.80
CA LEU A 13 -24.56 -1.22 10.02
C LEU A 13 -23.60 -0.47 10.95
N ILE A 14 -22.30 -0.61 10.70
CA ILE A 14 -21.24 0.09 11.45
C ILE A 14 -20.52 1.01 10.47
N PHE A 15 -20.49 2.32 10.75
CA PHE A 15 -19.69 3.26 9.98
C PHE A 15 -18.93 4.21 10.90
N GLY A 16 -17.70 4.54 10.48
CA GLY A 16 -16.85 5.53 11.14
C GLY A 16 -17.11 6.90 10.56
N LEU A 17 -17.78 7.78 11.30
CA LEU A 17 -17.75 9.21 11.03
C LEU A 17 -16.38 9.75 11.46
N ASN A 18 -15.69 10.49 10.58
CA ASN A 18 -14.60 11.36 11.02
C ASN A 18 -15.20 12.52 11.83
N ALA A 19 -15.56 12.24 13.07
CA ALA A 19 -16.28 13.13 13.97
C ALA A 19 -15.41 14.30 14.48
N LEU A 20 -14.11 14.29 14.16
CA LEU A 20 -13.12 15.26 14.64
C LEU A 20 -12.81 16.37 13.64
N THR A 21 -13.21 16.25 12.37
CA THR A 21 -12.98 17.30 11.36
C THR A 21 -13.67 18.60 11.78
N GLY A 22 -12.86 19.63 12.08
CA GLY A 22 -13.33 20.94 12.55
C GLY A 22 -13.57 21.04 14.07
N LYS A 23 -13.36 19.96 14.83
CA LYS A 23 -13.31 20.01 16.29
C LYS A 23 -11.93 20.50 16.74
N LYS A 24 -11.89 21.19 17.87
CA LYS A 24 -10.65 21.62 18.54
C LYS A 24 -10.51 20.84 19.84
N ASN A 25 -9.29 20.43 20.13
CA ASN A 25 -8.99 19.83 21.41
C ASN A 25 -9.10 20.90 22.52
N THR A 26 -9.76 20.57 23.64
CA THR A 26 -9.89 21.46 24.79
C THR A 26 -8.52 21.73 25.40
N VAL A 27 -8.22 23.00 25.63
CA VAL A 27 -6.92 23.45 26.16
C VAL A 27 -6.66 22.94 27.59
N GLU A 28 -7.72 22.68 28.35
CA GLU A 28 -7.64 22.28 29.76
C GLU A 28 -7.19 20.83 29.96
N ASP A 29 -7.81 19.85 29.27
CA ASP A 29 -7.56 18.42 29.59
C ASP A 29 -6.91 17.62 28.46
N LYS A 30 -6.74 18.18 27.26
CA LYS A 30 -6.27 17.51 26.03
C LYS A 30 -7.01 16.22 25.62
N LEU A 31 -8.02 15.79 26.39
CA LEU A 31 -8.76 14.54 26.22
C LEU A 31 -10.07 14.74 25.44
N ASN A 32 -10.65 15.94 25.48
CA ASN A 32 -11.96 16.23 24.91
C ASN A 32 -11.85 17.08 23.63
N TRP A 33 -12.66 16.76 22.63
CA TRP A 33 -12.72 17.50 21.36
C TRP A 33 -14.06 18.22 21.23
N VAL A 34 -14.02 19.56 21.25
CA VAL A 34 -15.20 20.43 21.28
C VAL A 34 -15.33 21.27 20.00
N GLY A 35 -16.54 21.78 19.75
CA GLY A 35 -16.85 22.62 18.58
C GLY A 35 -18.25 22.35 18.02
N ASN A 36 -18.73 23.20 17.13
CA ASN A 36 -20.05 23.04 16.51
C ASN A 36 -20.13 21.78 15.65
N TRP A 37 -21.31 21.18 15.52
CA TRP A 37 -21.54 20.09 14.58
C TRP A 37 -21.48 20.61 13.14
N ASN A 38 -20.80 19.89 12.23
CA ASN A 38 -20.82 20.24 10.82
C ASN A 38 -22.02 19.56 10.13
N PRO A 39 -23.07 20.31 9.73
CA PRO A 39 -24.26 19.73 9.12
C PRO A 39 -23.99 19.04 7.77
N LYS A 40 -22.86 19.32 7.10
CA LYS A 40 -22.45 18.55 5.90
C LYS A 40 -22.18 17.08 6.20
N ASN A 41 -21.81 16.73 7.42
CA ASN A 41 -21.67 15.33 7.85
C ASN A 41 -23.02 14.60 7.84
N ALA A 42 -24.10 15.30 8.21
CA ALA A 42 -25.46 14.78 8.14
C ALA A 42 -25.98 14.71 6.69
N ILE A 43 -25.62 15.68 5.82
CA ILE A 43 -25.96 15.62 4.38
C ILE A 43 -25.25 14.44 3.69
N SER A 44 -23.99 14.16 4.05
CA SER A 44 -23.24 12.99 3.58
C SER A 44 -23.87 11.67 4.07
N LEU A 45 -24.45 11.67 5.28
CA LEU A 45 -25.21 10.54 5.83
C LEU A 45 -26.56 10.33 5.12
N MET A 46 -27.23 11.41 4.72
CA MET A 46 -28.49 11.38 3.97
C MET A 46 -28.31 11.05 2.49
N LYS A 47 -27.11 11.28 1.92
CA LYS A 47 -26.71 10.67 0.65
C LYS A 47 -26.39 9.21 0.94
N ARG A 48 -27.14 8.30 0.31
CA ARG A 48 -27.01 6.84 0.43
C ARG A 48 -25.55 6.42 0.74
N PRO A 49 -25.27 5.83 1.93
CA PRO A 49 -23.95 5.34 2.26
C PRO A 49 -23.44 4.36 1.20
N LYS A 50 -22.16 4.48 0.86
CA LYS A 50 -21.50 3.53 -0.05
C LYS A 50 -21.39 2.17 0.63
N VAL A 51 -21.75 1.12 -0.10
CA VAL A 51 -21.69 -0.25 0.39
C VAL A 51 -20.55 -0.96 -0.33
N ILE A 52 -19.60 -1.49 0.42
CA ILE A 52 -18.55 -2.35 -0.09
C ILE A 52 -18.66 -3.72 0.55
N GLY A 53 -18.30 -4.76 -0.19
CA GLY A 53 -18.41 -6.14 0.26
C GLY A 53 -18.09 -7.11 -0.87
N PRO A 54 -18.14 -8.42 -0.63
CA PRO A 54 -18.57 -9.03 0.63
C PRO A 54 -17.44 -9.13 1.66
N GLY A 55 -16.19 -8.84 1.29
CA GLY A 55 -15.02 -9.15 2.11
C GLY A 55 -14.69 -10.63 2.07
N GLY A 56 -13.67 -11.05 2.81
CA GLY A 56 -13.18 -12.44 2.84
C GLY A 56 -12.37 -12.84 1.61
N PHE A 57 -11.96 -14.11 1.58
CA PHE A 57 -11.15 -14.67 0.49
C PHE A 57 -11.96 -14.89 -0.78
N TYR A 58 -11.33 -14.70 -1.93
CA TYR A 58 -11.96 -14.99 -3.21
C TYR A 58 -12.16 -16.49 -3.40
N GLY A 59 -13.42 -16.92 -3.44
CA GLY A 59 -13.84 -18.24 -3.92
C GLY A 59 -14.81 -18.04 -5.08
N LYS A 60 -14.47 -18.57 -6.26
CA LYS A 60 -15.15 -18.25 -7.53
C LYS A 60 -16.67 -18.45 -7.46
N GLU A 61 -17.10 -19.65 -7.08
CA GLU A 61 -18.52 -20.03 -7.08
C GLU A 61 -19.31 -19.18 -6.07
N TRP A 62 -18.73 -18.94 -4.90
CA TRP A 62 -19.36 -18.15 -3.86
C TRP A 62 -19.44 -16.66 -4.24
N PHE A 63 -18.36 -16.09 -4.79
CA PHE A 63 -18.34 -14.70 -5.25
C PHE A 63 -19.34 -14.50 -6.39
N GLN A 64 -19.38 -15.40 -7.37
CA GLN A 64 -20.34 -15.32 -8.47
C GLN A 64 -21.79 -15.41 -7.95
N SER A 65 -22.07 -16.35 -7.04
CA SER A 65 -23.40 -16.47 -6.42
C SER A 65 -23.79 -15.21 -5.65
N PHE A 66 -22.87 -14.63 -4.87
CA PHE A 66 -23.11 -13.36 -4.18
C PHE A 66 -23.44 -12.25 -5.19
N LEU A 67 -22.60 -12.04 -6.20
CA LEU A 67 -22.77 -10.96 -7.17
C LEU A 67 -24.06 -11.12 -8.00
N LEU A 68 -24.48 -12.34 -8.32
CA LEU A 68 -25.75 -12.64 -8.99
C LEU A 68 -26.98 -12.28 -8.15
N ASN A 69 -26.88 -12.35 -6.83
CA ASN A 69 -27.98 -12.07 -5.91
C ASN A 69 -27.99 -10.63 -5.39
N VAL A 70 -26.97 -9.82 -5.72
CA VAL A 70 -26.90 -8.41 -5.38
C VAL A 70 -27.70 -7.62 -6.42
N ALA A 71 -28.70 -6.86 -5.95
CA ALA A 71 -29.48 -6.01 -6.83
C ALA A 71 -28.63 -4.86 -7.44
N PRO A 72 -28.94 -4.40 -8.66
CA PRO A 72 -28.23 -3.32 -9.31
C PRO A 72 -28.03 -2.08 -8.45
N GLY A 73 -26.79 -1.61 -8.39
CA GLY A 73 -26.40 -0.43 -7.64
C GLY A 73 -26.25 -0.63 -6.14
N VAL A 74 -26.61 -1.79 -5.55
CA VAL A 74 -26.57 -2.03 -4.09
C VAL A 74 -25.13 -2.07 -3.55
N VAL A 75 -24.20 -2.73 -4.24
CA VAL A 75 -22.78 -2.71 -3.90
C VAL A 75 -22.07 -1.71 -4.81
N ASP A 76 -21.31 -0.80 -4.20
CA ASP A 76 -20.53 0.25 -4.85
C ASP A 76 -19.06 -0.16 -5.08
N GLY A 77 -18.55 -1.16 -4.36
CA GLY A 77 -17.21 -1.72 -4.53
C GLY A 77 -17.13 -3.17 -4.07
N VAL A 78 -16.53 -4.02 -4.88
CA VAL A 78 -16.44 -5.46 -4.61
C VAL A 78 -15.09 -5.78 -3.98
N THR A 79 -15.09 -6.19 -2.72
CA THR A 79 -13.86 -6.37 -1.92
C THR A 79 -13.53 -7.83 -1.66
N HIS A 80 -12.24 -8.18 -1.77
CA HIS A 80 -11.67 -9.45 -1.31
C HIS A 80 -10.42 -9.24 -0.45
N HIS A 81 -10.00 -10.28 0.27
CA HIS A 81 -8.81 -10.30 1.13
C HIS A 81 -7.67 -11.02 0.40
N ILE A 82 -6.44 -10.53 0.59
CA ILE A 82 -5.22 -11.17 0.09
C ILE A 82 -4.23 -11.43 1.23
N TYR A 83 -3.77 -12.68 1.32
CA TYR A 83 -2.62 -13.08 2.13
C TYR A 83 -1.80 -14.07 1.32
N ASN A 84 -0.86 -13.54 0.54
CA ASN A 84 -0.19 -14.29 -0.51
C ASN A 84 0.64 -15.46 0.04
N LEU A 85 1.02 -15.43 1.32
CA LEU A 85 1.87 -16.44 1.95
C LEU A 85 1.10 -17.52 2.73
N GLY A 86 -0.22 -17.38 2.87
CA GLY A 86 -1.03 -18.31 3.66
C GLY A 86 -0.95 -18.05 5.18
N ALA A 87 -1.02 -19.10 5.98
CA ALA A 87 -1.03 -18.99 7.44
C ALA A 87 0.38 -18.70 7.98
N GLY A 88 0.51 -17.78 8.94
CA GLY A 88 1.79 -17.49 9.58
C GLY A 88 2.43 -18.67 10.36
N VAL A 89 1.66 -19.74 10.62
CA VAL A 89 2.15 -20.99 11.26
C VAL A 89 2.73 -22.00 10.27
N ASP A 90 2.71 -21.68 8.98
CA ASP A 90 3.27 -22.54 7.94
C ASP A 90 4.79 -22.65 8.08
N LYS A 91 5.29 -23.89 8.15
CA LYS A 91 6.73 -24.17 8.31
C LYS A 91 7.53 -23.80 7.06
N ASP A 92 6.88 -23.74 5.90
CA ASP A 92 7.49 -23.39 4.61
C ASP A 92 7.36 -21.90 4.27
N LEU A 93 6.82 -21.08 5.18
CA LEU A 93 6.58 -19.65 4.97
C LEU A 93 7.84 -18.90 4.48
N ILE A 94 9.00 -19.25 5.05
CA ILE A 94 10.30 -18.67 4.70
C ILE A 94 10.74 -19.03 3.27
N ASN A 95 10.37 -20.20 2.78
CA ASN A 95 10.66 -20.59 1.39
C ASN A 95 9.71 -19.87 0.43
N LYS A 96 8.43 -19.79 0.81
CA LYS A 96 7.37 -19.13 0.02
C LYS A 96 7.60 -17.64 -0.18
N ILE A 97 8.09 -16.92 0.83
CA ILE A 97 8.36 -15.48 0.73
C ILE A 97 9.54 -15.14 -0.20
N GLN A 98 10.40 -16.11 -0.48
CA GLN A 98 11.55 -15.97 -1.38
C GLN A 98 11.27 -16.50 -2.80
N ASP A 99 10.15 -17.19 -3.01
CA ASP A 99 9.81 -17.80 -4.29
C ASP A 99 9.02 -16.84 -5.20
N PRO A 100 9.63 -16.28 -6.27
CA PRO A 100 8.94 -15.37 -7.19
C PRO A 100 7.76 -16.02 -7.91
N PHE A 101 7.82 -17.34 -8.18
CA PHE A 101 6.72 -18.05 -8.81
C PHE A 101 5.54 -18.17 -7.86
N TYR A 102 5.80 -18.48 -6.59
CA TYR A 102 4.77 -18.52 -5.56
C TYR A 102 4.09 -17.15 -5.39
N LEU A 103 4.88 -16.07 -5.27
CA LEU A 103 4.36 -14.71 -5.14
C LEU A 103 3.54 -14.24 -6.36
N SER A 104 3.85 -14.75 -7.55
CA SER A 104 3.14 -14.38 -8.79
C SER A 104 1.71 -14.95 -8.89
N GLN A 105 1.38 -15.98 -8.13
CA GLN A 105 0.08 -16.67 -8.21
C GLN A 105 -1.12 -15.77 -7.89
N VAL A 106 -0.92 -14.71 -7.09
CA VAL A 106 -1.98 -13.73 -6.77
C VAL A 106 -2.55 -13.03 -8.01
N ALA A 107 -1.76 -12.94 -9.09
CA ALA A 107 -2.21 -12.32 -10.34
C ALA A 107 -3.47 -13.00 -10.92
N GLU A 108 -3.58 -14.32 -10.78
CA GLU A 108 -4.77 -15.07 -11.22
C GLU A 108 -6.01 -14.69 -10.40
N THR A 109 -5.85 -14.46 -9.09
CA THR A 109 -6.93 -13.99 -8.22
C THR A 109 -7.42 -12.62 -8.67
N PHE A 110 -6.50 -11.66 -8.92
CA PHE A 110 -6.88 -10.34 -9.41
C PHE A 110 -7.61 -10.39 -10.74
N LYS A 111 -7.10 -11.20 -11.69
CA LYS A 111 -7.75 -11.41 -12.99
C LYS A 111 -9.18 -11.97 -12.81
N SER A 112 -9.34 -12.96 -11.95
CA SER A 112 -10.62 -13.62 -11.70
C SER A 112 -11.64 -12.68 -11.04
N VAL A 113 -11.22 -11.92 -10.03
CA VAL A 113 -12.09 -10.92 -9.38
C VAL A 113 -12.50 -9.84 -10.38
N ALA A 114 -11.55 -9.30 -11.16
CA ALA A 114 -11.86 -8.28 -12.16
C ALA A 114 -12.86 -8.78 -13.21
N GLN A 115 -12.72 -10.03 -13.65
CA GLN A 115 -13.66 -10.66 -14.58
C GLN A 115 -15.05 -10.83 -13.96
N ALA A 116 -15.14 -11.37 -12.74
CA ALA A 116 -16.41 -11.56 -12.04
C ALA A 116 -17.14 -10.23 -11.82
N VAL A 117 -16.43 -9.17 -11.40
CA VAL A 117 -17.02 -7.84 -11.20
C VAL A 117 -17.53 -7.26 -12.53
N LYS A 118 -16.74 -7.39 -13.61
CA LYS A 118 -17.14 -6.92 -14.94
C LYS A 118 -18.40 -7.62 -15.44
N GLU A 119 -18.54 -8.92 -15.17
CA GLU A 119 -19.65 -9.75 -15.66
C GLU A 119 -20.93 -9.55 -14.84
N PHE A 120 -20.83 -9.57 -13.51
CA PHE A 120 -22.02 -9.64 -12.64
C PHE A 120 -22.39 -8.30 -11.98
N THR A 121 -21.46 -7.36 -11.86
CA THR A 121 -21.68 -6.05 -11.22
C THR A 121 -20.95 -4.91 -11.95
N PRO A 122 -21.27 -4.62 -13.22
CA PRO A 122 -20.51 -3.69 -14.06
C PRO A 122 -20.52 -2.22 -13.57
N TRP A 123 -21.38 -1.88 -12.60
CA TRP A 123 -21.43 -0.56 -11.97
C TRP A 123 -20.46 -0.41 -10.77
N ALA A 124 -19.81 -1.49 -10.35
CA ALA A 124 -18.86 -1.51 -9.23
C ALA A 124 -17.43 -1.79 -9.73
N ALA A 125 -16.44 -1.50 -8.89
CA ALA A 125 -15.03 -1.79 -9.17
C ALA A 125 -14.46 -2.88 -8.23
N PRO A 126 -13.49 -3.69 -8.69
CA PRO A 126 -12.81 -4.69 -7.86
C PRO A 126 -11.78 -4.03 -6.94
N TRP A 127 -11.86 -4.29 -5.64
CA TRP A 127 -11.04 -3.69 -4.60
C TRP A 127 -10.40 -4.79 -3.76
N VAL A 128 -9.21 -4.52 -3.23
CA VAL A 128 -8.62 -5.30 -2.15
C VAL A 128 -9.06 -4.64 -0.84
N GLY A 129 -9.94 -5.31 -0.10
CA GLY A 129 -10.53 -4.79 1.15
C GLY A 129 -9.62 -5.00 2.37
N GLU A 130 -8.75 -6.00 2.30
CA GLU A 130 -7.74 -6.32 3.30
C GLU A 130 -6.51 -6.96 2.63
N ALA A 131 -5.30 -6.57 3.02
CA ALA A 131 -4.06 -7.09 2.46
C ALA A 131 -2.95 -7.20 3.51
N GLY A 132 -2.12 -8.23 3.39
CA GLY A 132 -0.84 -8.37 4.09
C GLY A 132 0.04 -9.43 3.41
N GLY A 133 1.35 -9.45 3.68
CA GLY A 133 2.17 -10.63 3.36
C GLY A 133 1.67 -11.81 4.21
N ALA A 134 1.53 -11.50 5.50
CA ALA A 134 0.58 -12.05 6.45
C ALA A 134 -0.14 -10.85 7.14
N TYR A 135 -1.27 -11.06 7.80
CA TYR A 135 -2.11 -10.01 8.43
C TYR A 135 -1.34 -9.13 9.48
N ASN A 136 -1.49 -7.76 9.44
CA ASN A 136 -1.15 -6.67 10.44
C ASN A 136 -0.46 -5.32 9.95
N SER A 137 -1.06 -4.60 8.98
CA SER A 137 -1.07 -3.13 8.65
C SER A 137 0.16 -2.15 8.74
N GLY A 138 0.27 -1.26 7.73
CA GLY A 138 1.00 0.05 7.66
C GLY A 138 0.80 0.76 6.28
N SER A 139 1.49 1.85 5.86
CA SER A 139 1.28 3.33 6.04
C SER A 139 1.37 4.09 4.67
N LYS A 140 1.16 5.42 4.55
CA LYS A 140 1.01 6.24 3.30
C LYS A 140 1.83 7.55 3.23
N ASP A 141 2.45 7.86 2.06
CA ASP A 141 2.79 9.21 1.55
C ASP A 141 3.09 9.20 0.01
N PRO A 142 2.92 10.30 -0.76
CA PRO A 142 3.06 10.33 -2.22
C PRO A 142 4.46 10.71 -2.76
N GLY A 143 4.90 9.97 -3.78
CA GLY A 143 6.10 10.17 -4.60
C GLY A 143 6.27 9.02 -5.60
N VAL A 144 7.11 9.15 -6.63
CA VAL A 144 7.52 7.99 -7.42
C VAL A 144 8.56 7.24 -6.61
N THR A 145 8.15 6.12 -6.08
CA THR A 145 9.01 5.23 -5.30
C THR A 145 9.25 3.99 -6.15
N VAL A 146 10.51 3.76 -6.50
CA VAL A 146 10.91 2.50 -7.13
C VAL A 146 11.23 1.53 -6.00
N LEU A 147 10.54 0.39 -5.99
CA LEU A 147 10.77 -0.71 -5.06
C LEU A 147 11.59 -1.79 -5.77
N LEU A 148 12.82 -2.01 -5.32
CA LEU A 148 13.63 -3.15 -5.73
C LEU A 148 13.63 -4.18 -4.61
N ILE A 149 13.29 -5.42 -4.94
CA ILE A 149 13.32 -6.55 -4.01
C ILE A 149 14.34 -7.55 -4.55
N ASN A 150 15.45 -7.69 -3.85
CA ASN A 150 16.40 -8.75 -4.12
C ASN A 150 16.10 -9.94 -3.20
N MET A 151 15.49 -10.99 -3.77
CA MET A 151 15.17 -12.24 -3.07
C MET A 151 16.26 -13.31 -3.23
N SER A 152 17.41 -12.96 -3.82
CA SER A 152 18.57 -13.84 -3.81
C SER A 152 19.30 -13.71 -2.48
N ASN A 153 19.60 -14.84 -1.86
CA ASN A 153 20.39 -14.93 -0.64
C ASN A 153 21.92 -14.85 -0.86
N SER A 154 22.38 -14.72 -2.11
CA SER A 154 23.80 -14.82 -2.46
C SER A 154 24.26 -13.86 -3.55
N ILE A 155 23.35 -13.30 -4.34
CA ILE A 155 23.69 -12.49 -5.52
C ILE A 155 23.40 -11.01 -5.24
N THR A 156 24.35 -10.15 -5.61
CA THR A 156 24.17 -8.69 -5.63
C THR A 156 23.88 -8.25 -7.06
N PHE A 157 22.86 -7.43 -7.28
CA PHE A 157 22.59 -6.84 -8.60
C PHE A 157 22.95 -5.36 -8.65
N ASN A 158 23.47 -4.90 -9.78
CA ASN A 158 23.63 -3.49 -10.09
C ASN A 158 22.52 -3.06 -11.04
N VAL A 159 21.67 -2.12 -10.61
CA VAL A 159 20.53 -1.63 -11.38
C VAL A 159 20.77 -0.17 -11.75
N SER A 160 20.66 0.15 -13.04
CA SER A 160 20.74 1.52 -13.53
C SER A 160 19.34 2.05 -13.85
N LEU A 161 19.02 3.23 -13.35
CA LEU A 161 17.82 3.97 -13.74
C LEU A 161 18.21 4.96 -14.84
N VAL A 162 17.49 4.93 -15.96
CA VAL A 162 17.69 5.84 -17.09
C VAL A 162 16.38 6.60 -17.31
N ASP A 163 16.47 7.93 -17.42
CA ASP A 163 15.36 8.76 -17.88
C ASP A 163 15.11 8.45 -19.35
N ASP A 164 14.01 7.77 -19.67
CA ASP A 164 13.63 7.56 -21.05
C ASP A 164 12.73 8.71 -21.52
N MET A 165 13.34 9.72 -22.12
CA MET A 165 12.66 10.65 -23.00
C MET A 165 13.43 10.73 -24.30
N ASN A 166 13.03 9.96 -25.32
CA ASN A 166 13.13 10.38 -26.73
C ASN A 166 12.24 9.52 -27.64
N LEU A 167 11.04 10.01 -27.97
CA LEU A 167 10.38 9.66 -29.24
C LEU A 167 10.68 10.68 -30.35
N TYR A 168 11.30 11.83 -30.03
CA TYR A 168 11.85 12.80 -31.00
C TYR A 168 13.02 13.60 -30.39
N PRO A 169 14.26 13.46 -30.89
CA PRO A 169 15.40 14.19 -30.34
C PRO A 169 15.40 15.64 -30.86
N ILE A 170 15.11 16.60 -29.99
CA ILE A 170 15.51 17.99 -30.23
C ILE A 170 16.85 18.20 -29.53
N LEU A 171 17.91 18.28 -30.34
CA LEU A 171 19.26 18.66 -29.93
C LEU A 171 19.23 20.05 -29.27
N LYS A 172 19.29 20.09 -27.93
CA LYS A 172 19.78 21.24 -27.17
C LYS A 172 20.81 20.78 -26.15
N THR A 173 22.03 20.56 -26.61
CA THR A 173 23.21 20.59 -25.75
C THR A 173 23.47 22.04 -25.33
N VAL A 174 23.08 22.39 -24.10
CA VAL A 174 23.65 23.56 -23.41
C VAL A 174 24.86 23.05 -22.61
N PRO A 175 26.10 23.40 -22.98
CA PRO A 175 27.27 23.00 -22.22
C PRO A 175 27.36 23.86 -20.96
N GLY A 176 27.56 23.23 -19.79
CA GLY A 176 28.17 23.94 -18.65
C GLY A 176 27.47 23.94 -17.29
N ARG A 177 26.43 23.14 -17.03
CA ARG A 177 25.94 22.86 -15.66
C ARG A 177 25.32 21.46 -15.60
N GLY A 178 26.14 20.43 -15.43
CA GLY A 178 25.64 19.11 -15.03
C GLY A 178 25.13 19.22 -13.60
N GLN A 179 23.86 19.57 -13.43
CA GLN A 179 23.23 19.55 -12.11
C GLN A 179 23.23 18.09 -11.67
N LYS A 180 24.09 17.74 -10.71
CA LYS A 180 24.10 16.40 -10.11
C LYS A 180 22.73 16.18 -9.49
N THR A 181 21.92 15.37 -10.15
CA THR A 181 20.67 14.89 -9.59
C THR A 181 21.06 13.89 -8.51
N MET A 182 20.66 14.18 -7.28
CA MET A 182 20.81 13.25 -6.17
C MET A 182 19.53 12.44 -6.06
N ARG A 183 19.66 11.14 -5.81
CA ARG A 183 18.55 10.30 -5.42
C ARG A 183 18.69 9.88 -3.96
N GLU A 184 17.56 9.66 -3.33
CA GLU A 184 17.47 9.12 -1.99
C GLU A 184 17.33 7.60 -2.07
N GLU A 185 18.18 6.87 -1.37
CA GLU A 185 18.10 5.42 -1.25
C GLU A 185 17.85 5.02 0.21
N TYR A 186 16.91 4.10 0.40
CA TYR A 186 16.54 3.52 1.68
C TYR A 186 16.71 2.00 1.57
N HIS A 187 17.88 1.51 1.93
CA HIS A 187 18.21 0.08 1.93
C HIS A 187 17.75 -0.55 3.22
N LEU A 188 16.75 -1.41 3.14
CA LEU A 188 16.30 -2.26 4.24
C LEU A 188 16.98 -3.62 4.11
N THR A 189 17.74 -3.98 5.14
CA THR A 189 18.39 -5.29 5.25
C THR A 189 18.07 -5.92 6.59
N PRO A 190 17.95 -7.26 6.67
CA PRO A 190 17.87 -7.93 7.95
C PRO A 190 19.13 -7.67 8.78
N LYS A 191 18.96 -7.53 10.10
CA LYS A 191 20.10 -7.49 11.01
C LYS A 191 20.92 -8.78 10.87
N ASP A 192 22.23 -8.63 10.75
CA ASP A 192 23.20 -9.73 10.61
C ASP A 192 22.94 -10.65 9.40
N GLY A 193 22.18 -10.20 8.39
CA GLY A 193 21.80 -11.03 7.23
C GLY A 193 20.70 -12.06 7.53
N ASN A 194 20.14 -12.08 8.74
CA ASN A 194 19.13 -13.06 9.14
C ASN A 194 17.72 -12.59 8.75
N ILE A 195 17.15 -13.15 7.68
CA ILE A 195 15.79 -12.83 7.22
C ILE A 195 14.67 -13.11 8.24
N GLN A 196 14.96 -13.84 9.32
CA GLN A 196 14.04 -14.06 10.44
C GLN A 196 14.24 -13.07 11.60
N SER A 197 15.18 -12.14 11.48
CA SER A 197 15.40 -11.07 12.47
C SER A 197 14.15 -10.20 12.60
N ASP A 198 13.76 -9.90 13.84
CA ASP A 198 12.75 -8.90 14.17
C ASP A 198 13.27 -7.45 14.05
N VAL A 199 14.58 -7.29 13.87
CA VAL A 199 15.24 -6.01 13.62
C VAL A 199 15.58 -5.88 12.14
N VAL A 200 15.05 -4.82 11.52
CA VAL A 200 15.43 -4.35 10.18
C VAL A 200 16.42 -3.20 10.32
N LEU A 201 17.45 -3.18 9.48
CA LEU A 201 18.39 -2.07 9.37
C LEU A 201 17.97 -1.17 8.20
N LEU A 202 17.86 0.14 8.42
CA LEU A 202 17.80 1.15 7.37
C LEU A 202 19.21 1.71 7.14
N ASN A 203 19.77 1.49 5.95
CA ASN A 203 21.11 1.96 5.59
C ASN A 203 22.16 1.55 6.64
N GLY A 204 22.03 0.32 7.16
CA GLY A 204 22.90 -0.24 8.22
C GLY A 204 22.54 0.17 9.65
N THR A 205 21.58 1.07 9.86
CA THR A 205 21.15 1.51 11.20
C THR A 205 19.88 0.77 11.63
N PRO A 206 19.82 0.14 12.82
CA PRO A 206 18.61 -0.51 13.31
C PRO A 206 17.42 0.43 13.38
N LEU A 207 16.31 0.02 12.76
CA LEU A 207 15.01 0.66 12.90
C LEU A 207 14.37 0.17 14.19
N GLN A 208 14.46 0.99 15.24
CA GLN A 208 13.83 0.75 16.53
C GLN A 208 13.15 2.04 16.99
N LEU A 209 12.08 1.89 17.76
CA LEU A 209 11.44 3.04 18.38
C LEU A 209 12.45 3.80 19.25
N THR A 210 12.27 5.12 19.36
CA THR A 210 13.06 5.91 20.29
C THR A 210 12.79 5.46 21.73
N LYS A 211 13.59 5.94 22.70
CA LYS A 211 13.29 5.72 24.13
C LYS A 211 11.89 6.20 24.54
N SER A 212 11.31 7.13 23.78
CA SER A 212 9.97 7.67 23.97
C SER A 212 8.87 6.94 23.19
N LEU A 213 9.21 5.81 22.54
CA LEU A 213 8.32 5.02 21.68
C LEU A 213 7.91 5.71 20.36
N ASP A 214 8.63 6.75 19.94
CA ASP A 214 8.39 7.41 18.66
C ASP A 214 8.99 6.61 17.49
N ILE A 215 8.37 6.73 16.31
CA ILE A 215 8.96 6.22 15.06
C ILE A 215 10.23 7.02 14.75
N PRO A 216 11.40 6.38 14.58
CA PRO A 216 12.65 7.08 14.32
C PRO A 216 12.63 7.76 12.96
N LYS A 217 13.31 8.90 12.84
CA LYS A 217 13.46 9.58 11.53
C LYS A 217 14.21 8.67 10.57
N MET A 218 13.56 8.30 9.47
CA MET A 218 14.16 7.51 8.39
C MET A 218 15.04 8.42 7.54
N LYS A 219 16.37 8.25 7.63
CA LYS A 219 17.33 9.07 6.89
C LYS A 219 17.76 8.35 5.61
N PRO A 220 17.63 9.00 4.43
CA PRO A 220 18.11 8.43 3.19
C PRO A 220 19.64 8.42 3.13
N GLN A 221 20.16 7.51 2.32
CA GLN A 221 21.49 7.66 1.73
C GLN A 221 21.34 8.49 0.46
N LEU A 222 22.05 9.61 0.36
CA LEU A 222 22.07 10.43 -0.86
C LEU A 222 23.12 9.87 -1.80
N VAL A 223 22.69 9.43 -2.98
CA VAL A 223 23.55 8.87 -4.01
C VAL A 223 23.42 9.70 -5.28
N ASP A 224 24.53 9.95 -5.95
CA ASP A 224 24.54 10.62 -7.25
C ASP A 224 23.83 9.70 -8.28
N ALA A 225 22.80 10.25 -8.93
CA ALA A 225 21.88 9.49 -9.76
C ALA A 225 22.57 8.78 -10.94
N SER A 226 23.77 9.21 -11.32
CA SER A 226 24.57 8.58 -12.39
C SER A 226 25.20 7.25 -12.01
N PHE A 227 25.37 6.95 -10.71
CA PHE A 227 25.92 5.66 -10.27
C PHE A 227 24.86 4.57 -10.25
N PRO A 228 25.22 3.30 -10.51
CA PRO A 228 24.27 2.19 -10.35
C PRO A 228 23.79 2.09 -8.90
N ILE A 229 22.58 1.55 -8.72
CA ILE A 229 22.05 1.14 -7.42
C ILE A 229 22.57 -0.27 -7.14
N THR A 230 23.25 -0.43 -6.00
CA THR A 230 23.73 -1.74 -5.55
C THR A 230 22.68 -2.42 -4.68
N THR A 231 22.11 -3.52 -5.16
CA THR A 231 21.08 -4.29 -4.45
C THR A 231 21.70 -5.51 -3.78
N LYS A 232 21.83 -5.47 -2.45
CA LYS A 232 22.45 -6.56 -1.67
C LYS A 232 21.51 -7.78 -1.59
N PRO A 233 22.02 -8.98 -1.29
CA PRO A 233 21.18 -10.14 -0.98
C PRO A 233 20.14 -9.83 0.10
N ASP A 234 18.98 -10.47 -0.01
CA ASP A 234 17.86 -10.37 0.96
C ASP A 234 17.52 -8.93 1.38
N SER A 235 17.43 -8.03 0.40
CA SER A 235 17.23 -6.61 0.65
C SER A 235 16.02 -6.04 -0.07
N ILE A 236 15.40 -5.07 0.57
CA ILE A 236 14.34 -4.23 0.00
C ILE A 236 14.87 -2.82 -0.08
N ILE A 237 14.81 -2.20 -1.25
CA ILE A 237 15.38 -0.86 -1.45
C ILE A 237 14.28 0.04 -2.01
N PHE A 238 13.99 1.10 -1.28
CA PHE A 238 13.16 2.19 -1.77
C PHE A 238 14.08 3.26 -2.35
N ILE A 239 13.81 3.65 -3.58
CA ILE A 239 14.53 4.73 -4.25
C ILE A 239 13.53 5.84 -4.52
N ARG A 240 13.87 7.03 -4.05
CA ARG A 240 13.13 8.26 -4.34
C ARG A 240 14.01 9.15 -5.20
N VAL A 241 13.55 9.40 -6.42
CA VAL A 241 14.19 10.32 -7.36
C VAL A 241 13.38 11.60 -7.39
N GLU A 242 13.98 12.69 -6.92
CA GLU A 242 13.34 13.99 -7.03
C GLU A 242 13.47 14.51 -8.46
N ARG A 243 12.37 15.05 -9.01
CA ARG A 243 12.33 15.61 -10.38
C ARG A 243 12.61 14.58 -11.49
N PHE A 244 12.13 13.35 -11.32
CA PHE A 244 12.09 12.36 -12.40
C PHE A 244 11.15 12.86 -13.51
N ASN A 245 11.67 13.06 -14.72
CA ASN A 245 10.89 13.60 -15.84
C ASN A 245 10.15 12.46 -16.56
N ALA A 246 9.13 11.91 -15.89
CA ALA A 246 8.18 11.01 -16.52
C ALA A 246 7.05 11.82 -17.15
N LEU A 247 6.77 11.59 -18.44
CA LEU A 247 5.68 12.22 -19.20
C LEU A 247 4.29 12.10 -18.51
N THR A 248 4.14 11.16 -17.57
CA THR A 248 2.90 10.84 -16.86
C THR A 248 2.80 11.44 -15.45
N CYS A 249 3.82 12.15 -14.96
CA CYS A 249 3.85 12.77 -13.63
C CYS A 249 3.53 14.28 -13.62
N GLY A 250 2.80 14.76 -14.64
CA GLY A 250 2.40 16.17 -14.83
C GLY A 250 1.19 16.61 -14.01
#